data_AF-A0A0C3SDI7-F1
#
_entry.id   AF-A0A0C3SDI7-F1
#
_cell.length_a   1.000
_cell.length_b   1.000
_cell.length_c   1.000
_cell.angle_alpha   90.00
_cell.angle_beta   90.00
_cell.angle_gamma   90.00
#
_symmetry.space_group_name_H-M   'P 1'
#
loop_
_entity.id
_entity.type
_entity.pdbx_description
1 polymer ?
#
loop_
_entity_poly.entity_id
_entity_poly.type
_entity_poly.pdbx_seq_one_letter_code
_entity_poly.pdbx_strand_id
1 'polypeptide(L)'
;MVKELEQQMYERLKTELALLQAHRSDLLRQIEEVDSLVRQNTAERAKFAHINKIPDDVLKLILENAYQHPTSPDPSSPEHCYMPTALTATHVCRRWRRIAASLPALWHCVHADLHENIIALHISRSCNLPLQLEANAISGSVTQFADLLLKSAHRYKSALFWSSTVLSSAHVAGALDGIELQLLEFISVIDIEASLVDSTIKLASVSPNLRALVLYGKFDMQNFPSLPNLKTLCIVSRRGITNKQLAQLSAATP
;
A
#
# COMPACT_ATOMS: atom_id res chain seq x y z
N MET A 1 -9.33 -19.57 65.56
CA MET A 1 -10.53 -19.30 64.75
C MET A 1 -10.29 -18.42 63.53
N VAL A 2 -10.03 -17.10 63.63
CA VAL A 2 -9.88 -16.24 62.41
C VAL A 2 -8.73 -16.70 61.51
N LYS A 3 -7.53 -16.96 62.08
CA LYS A 3 -6.37 -17.47 61.32
C LYS A 3 -6.61 -18.81 60.64
N GLU A 4 -7.45 -19.67 61.24
CA GLU A 4 -7.78 -20.98 60.67
C GLU A 4 -8.73 -20.84 59.47
N LEU A 5 -9.70 -19.92 59.56
CA LEU A 5 -10.59 -19.60 58.45
C LEU A 5 -9.85 -18.97 57.27
N GLU A 6 -8.90 -18.06 57.54
CA GLU A 6 -8.04 -17.47 56.51
C GLU A 6 -7.18 -18.54 55.81
N GLN A 7 -6.58 -19.46 56.57
CA GLN A 7 -5.80 -20.56 56.01
C GLN A 7 -6.68 -21.49 55.16
N GLN A 8 -7.87 -21.85 55.64
CA GLN A 8 -8.81 -22.69 54.88
C GLN A 8 -9.26 -22.02 53.58
N MET A 9 -9.54 -20.71 53.61
CA MET A 9 -9.90 -19.93 52.43
C MET A 9 -8.74 -19.86 51.42
N TYR A 10 -7.51 -19.64 51.89
CA TYR A 10 -6.32 -19.62 51.05
C TYR A 10 -6.09 -20.97 50.34
N GLU A 11 -6.17 -22.09 51.06
CA GLU A 11 -6.01 -23.42 50.46
C GLU A 11 -7.12 -23.75 49.45
N ARG A 12 -8.36 -23.31 49.72
CA ARG A 12 -9.47 -23.44 48.77
C ARG A 12 -9.19 -22.66 47.48
N LEU A 13 -8.79 -21.39 47.60
CA LEU A 13 -8.50 -20.53 46.45
C LEU A 13 -7.31 -21.05 45.63
N LYS A 14 -6.28 -21.55 46.31
CA LYS A 14 -5.11 -22.19 45.67
C LYS A 14 -5.49 -23.43 44.89
N THR A 15 -6.37 -24.27 45.45
CA THR A 15 -6.88 -25.47 44.77
C THR A 15 -7.72 -25.09 43.55
N GLU A 16 -8.59 -24.10 43.67
CA GLU A 16 -9.42 -23.60 42.56
C GLU A 16 -8.56 -23.00 41.43
N LEU A 17 -7.52 -22.22 41.78
CA LEU A 17 -6.59 -21.67 40.81
C LEU A 17 -5.82 -22.78 40.06
N ALA A 18 -5.38 -23.82 40.76
CA ALA A 18 -4.73 -24.97 40.13
C ALA A 18 -5.68 -25.72 39.17
N LEU A 19 -6.95 -25.90 39.56
CA LEU A 19 -7.96 -26.52 38.70
C LEU A 19 -8.26 -25.68 37.45
N LEU A 20 -8.41 -24.37 37.60
CA LEU A 20 -8.62 -23.46 36.47
C LEU A 20 -7.40 -23.41 35.53
N GLN A 21 -6.18 -23.46 36.07
CA GLN A 21 -4.97 -23.53 35.28
C GLN A 21 -4.86 -24.84 34.48
N ALA A 22 -5.22 -25.98 35.11
CA ALA A 22 -5.29 -27.26 34.43
C ALA A 22 -6.36 -27.25 33.32
N HIS A 23 -7.54 -26.71 33.59
CA HIS A 23 -8.62 -26.60 32.61
C HIS A 23 -8.26 -25.68 31.44
N ARG A 24 -7.63 -24.52 31.71
CA ARG A 24 -7.11 -23.63 30.67
C ARG A 24 -6.09 -24.35 29.78
N SER A 25 -5.20 -25.14 30.38
CA SER A 25 -4.17 -25.88 29.64
C SER A 25 -4.79 -26.96 28.74
N ASP A 26 -5.83 -27.66 29.22
CA ASP A 26 -6.55 -28.64 28.39
C ASP A 26 -7.33 -27.97 27.25
N LEU A 27 -7.99 -26.84 27.49
CA LEU A 27 -8.67 -26.08 26.44
C LEU A 27 -7.69 -25.58 25.36
N LEU A 28 -6.50 -25.11 25.75
CA LEU A 28 -5.46 -24.71 24.79
C LEU A 28 -5.02 -25.91 23.93
N ARG A 29 -4.83 -27.09 24.53
CA ARG A 29 -4.53 -28.33 23.81
C ARG A 29 -5.64 -28.70 22.83
N GLN A 30 -6.91 -28.58 23.23
CA GLN A 30 -8.05 -28.85 22.35
C GLN A 30 -8.13 -27.87 21.18
N ILE A 31 -7.84 -26.58 21.41
CA ILE A 31 -7.76 -25.57 20.33
C ILE A 31 -6.67 -25.96 19.33
N GLU A 32 -5.48 -26.33 19.80
CA GLU A 32 -4.38 -26.77 18.93
C GLU A 32 -4.74 -28.01 18.10
N GLU A 33 -5.44 -28.98 18.72
CA GLU A 33 -5.92 -30.20 18.06
C GLU A 33 -6.95 -29.89 16.95
N VAL A 34 -7.96 -29.08 17.26
CA VAL A 34 -8.98 -28.64 16.30
C VAL A 34 -8.34 -27.84 15.16
N ASP A 35 -7.44 -26.92 15.46
CA ASP A 35 -6.72 -26.14 14.45
C ASP A 35 -5.89 -27.03 13.53
N SER A 36 -5.26 -28.08 14.07
CA SER A 36 -4.53 -29.07 13.28
C SER A 36 -5.46 -29.81 12.31
N LEU A 37 -6.62 -30.27 12.78
CA LEU A 37 -7.63 -30.95 11.96
C LEU A 37 -8.22 -30.02 10.89
N VAL A 38 -8.50 -28.76 11.22
CA VAL A 38 -8.97 -27.75 10.27
C VAL A 38 -7.92 -27.52 9.17
N ARG A 39 -6.64 -27.38 9.53
CA ARG A 39 -5.55 -27.24 8.55
C ARG A 39 -5.45 -28.46 7.63
N GLN A 40 -5.53 -29.68 8.18
CA GLN A 40 -5.50 -30.91 7.40
C GLN A 40 -6.69 -31.02 6.44
N ASN A 41 -7.91 -30.82 6.93
CA ASN A 41 -9.13 -30.87 6.10
C ASN A 41 -9.13 -29.79 5.02
N THR A 42 -8.66 -28.59 5.33
CA THR A 42 -8.53 -27.51 4.35
C THR A 42 -7.52 -27.89 3.25
N ALA A 43 -6.38 -28.49 3.63
CA ALA A 43 -5.38 -28.97 2.67
C ALA A 43 -5.92 -30.10 1.78
N GLU A 44 -6.67 -31.05 2.33
CA GLU A 44 -7.31 -32.12 1.54
C GLU A 44 -8.36 -31.57 0.58
N ARG A 45 -9.24 -30.67 1.05
CA ARG A 45 -10.26 -30.03 0.20
C ARG A 45 -9.63 -29.20 -0.91
N ALA A 46 -8.52 -28.50 -0.63
CA ALA A 46 -7.81 -27.72 -1.63
C ALA A 46 -7.38 -28.58 -2.83
N LYS A 47 -6.97 -29.84 -2.63
CA LYS A 47 -6.57 -30.75 -3.74
C LYS A 47 -7.67 -30.93 -4.79
N PHE A 48 -8.94 -30.84 -4.39
CA PHE A 48 -10.08 -31.02 -5.27
C PHE A 48 -10.62 -29.71 -5.89
N ALA A 49 -10.06 -28.56 -5.51
CA ALA A 49 -10.47 -27.29 -6.07
C ALA A 49 -10.20 -27.25 -7.60
N HIS A 50 -11.19 -26.83 -8.39
CA HIS A 50 -11.09 -26.75 -9.85
C HIS A 50 -9.90 -25.90 -10.31
N ILE A 51 -9.53 -24.87 -9.54
CA ILE A 51 -8.39 -24.00 -9.82
C ILE A 51 -7.03 -24.72 -9.78
N ASN A 52 -6.95 -25.91 -9.17
CA ASN A 52 -5.73 -26.72 -9.20
C ASN A 52 -5.59 -27.55 -10.48
N LYS A 53 -6.66 -27.69 -11.27
CA LYS A 53 -6.68 -28.44 -12.53
C LYS A 53 -6.44 -27.58 -13.77
N ILE A 54 -6.57 -26.25 -13.65
CA ILE A 54 -6.32 -25.36 -14.79
C ILE A 54 -4.83 -25.38 -15.17
N PRO A 55 -4.46 -25.22 -16.45
CA PRO A 55 -3.06 -25.07 -16.86
C PRO A 55 -2.38 -23.85 -16.24
N ASP A 56 -1.04 -23.88 -16.14
CA ASP A 56 -0.26 -22.78 -15.57
C ASP A 56 -0.46 -21.46 -16.34
N ASP A 57 -0.60 -21.52 -17.67
CA ASP A 57 -0.78 -20.31 -18.48
C ASP A 57 -2.14 -19.63 -18.27
N VAL A 58 -3.19 -20.42 -18.06
CA VAL A 58 -4.51 -19.88 -17.67
C VAL A 58 -4.42 -19.23 -16.29
N LEU A 59 -3.70 -19.84 -15.35
CA LEU A 59 -3.50 -19.26 -14.02
C LEU A 59 -2.67 -17.97 -14.08
N LYS A 60 -1.68 -17.86 -14.98
CA LYS A 60 -0.95 -16.59 -15.21
C LYS A 60 -1.90 -15.50 -15.67
N LEU A 61 -2.72 -15.77 -16.68
CA LEU A 61 -3.70 -14.82 -17.18
C LEU A 61 -4.69 -14.38 -16.10
N ILE A 62 -5.16 -15.31 -15.26
CA ILE A 62 -6.03 -14.98 -14.12
C ILE A 62 -5.30 -14.05 -13.15
N LEU A 63 -4.05 -14.34 -12.79
CA LEU A 63 -3.30 -13.52 -11.84
C LEU A 63 -3.02 -12.11 -12.41
N GLU A 64 -2.63 -12.01 -13.68
CA GLU A 64 -2.39 -10.73 -14.35
C GLU A 64 -3.66 -9.88 -14.45
N ASN A 65 -4.82 -10.50 -14.72
CA ASN A 65 -6.09 -9.77 -14.81
C ASN A 65 -6.71 -9.47 -13.44
N ALA A 66 -6.49 -10.33 -12.44
CA ALA A 66 -6.91 -10.07 -11.07
C ALA A 66 -6.08 -8.95 -10.42
N TYR A 67 -4.82 -8.84 -10.84
CA TYR A 67 -3.92 -7.77 -10.43
C TYR A 67 -3.97 -6.61 -11.43
N GLN A 68 -5.15 -6.00 -11.55
CA GLN A 68 -5.28 -4.72 -12.23
C GLN A 68 -5.10 -3.62 -11.19
N HIS A 69 -3.87 -3.11 -11.13
CA HIS A 69 -3.63 -1.88 -10.43
C HIS A 69 -4.24 -0.74 -11.25
N PRO A 70 -5.20 0.05 -10.71
CA PRO A 70 -5.80 1.13 -11.47
C PRO A 70 -4.68 2.11 -11.88
N THR A 71 -4.36 2.12 -13.17
CA THR A 71 -3.39 3.06 -13.76
C THR A 71 -3.88 4.51 -13.71
N SER A 72 -5.19 4.68 -13.52
CA SER A 72 -5.83 5.94 -13.24
C SER A 72 -6.65 5.78 -11.96
N PRO A 73 -6.40 6.57 -10.92
CA PRO A 73 -7.33 6.68 -9.81
C PRO A 73 -8.59 7.34 -10.39
N ASP A 74 -9.55 6.52 -10.82
CA ASP A 74 -10.90 7.03 -11.03
C ASP A 74 -11.47 7.26 -9.62
N PRO A 75 -11.64 8.52 -9.18
CA PRO A 75 -12.17 8.81 -7.85
C PRO A 75 -13.63 8.36 -7.70
N SER A 76 -14.31 8.05 -8.81
CA SER A 76 -15.67 7.51 -8.83
C SER A 76 -15.72 5.97 -8.80
N SER A 77 -14.55 5.33 -8.85
CA SER A 77 -14.19 3.94 -8.58
C SER A 77 -14.17 3.49 -7.10
N PRO A 78 -15.28 3.17 -6.40
CA PRO A 78 -15.19 2.64 -5.02
C PRO A 78 -14.51 1.26 -4.92
N GLU A 79 -14.18 0.62 -6.06
CA GLU A 79 -13.56 -0.69 -6.12
C GLU A 79 -12.02 -0.57 -6.21
N HIS A 80 -11.38 -0.12 -5.15
CA HIS A 80 -9.92 -0.16 -5.04
C HIS A 80 -9.44 -1.60 -4.73
N CYS A 81 -8.75 -2.20 -5.71
CA CYS A 81 -7.92 -3.42 -5.67
C CYS A 81 -8.51 -4.71 -5.07
N TYR A 82 -8.92 -5.65 -5.94
CA TYR A 82 -9.33 -7.02 -5.56
C TYR A 82 -8.19 -7.95 -5.09
N MET A 83 -6.94 -7.49 -5.10
CA MET A 83 -5.81 -8.13 -4.42
C MET A 83 -4.81 -7.03 -4.01
N PRO A 84 -4.63 -6.74 -2.71
CA PRO A 84 -3.83 -5.58 -2.29
C PRO A 84 -2.35 -5.70 -2.67
N THR A 85 -1.83 -6.91 -2.88
CA THR A 85 -0.42 -7.12 -3.24
C THR A 85 -0.20 -8.43 -4.01
N ALA A 86 0.88 -8.50 -4.81
CA ALA A 86 1.39 -9.75 -5.37
C ALA A 86 1.67 -10.83 -4.31
N LEU A 87 1.95 -10.40 -3.07
CA LEU A 87 2.24 -11.29 -1.96
C LEU A 87 1.07 -12.22 -1.68
N THR A 88 -0.18 -11.73 -1.72
CA THR A 88 -1.35 -12.56 -1.44
C THR A 88 -1.38 -13.81 -2.32
N ALA A 89 -1.09 -13.68 -3.62
CA ALA A 89 -0.99 -14.80 -4.53
C ALA A 89 0.14 -15.79 -4.14
N THR A 90 1.27 -15.28 -3.65
CA THR A 90 2.39 -16.13 -3.19
C THR A 90 2.13 -16.89 -1.90
N HIS A 91 1.10 -16.53 -1.14
CA HIS A 91 0.72 -17.21 0.11
C HIS A 91 -0.36 -18.29 -0.08
N VAL A 92 -0.99 -18.40 -1.27
CA VAL A 92 -2.04 -19.41 -1.53
C VAL A 92 -1.50 -20.84 -1.50
N CYS A 93 -0.55 -21.17 -2.38
CA CYS A 93 0.12 -22.48 -2.40
C CYS A 93 1.46 -22.41 -3.12
N ARG A 94 2.25 -23.50 -3.09
CA ARG A 94 3.57 -23.56 -3.78
C ARG A 94 3.47 -23.28 -5.28
N ARG A 95 2.41 -23.77 -5.94
CA ARG A 95 2.18 -23.57 -7.38
C ARG A 95 1.95 -22.09 -7.70
N TRP A 96 1.04 -21.44 -6.97
CA TRP A 96 0.75 -20.02 -7.13
C TRP A 96 1.96 -19.15 -6.84
N ARG A 97 2.72 -19.46 -5.80
CA ARG A 97 3.98 -18.77 -5.49
C ARG A 97 4.96 -18.80 -6.65
N ARG A 98 5.20 -19.98 -7.23
CA ARG A 98 6.11 -20.13 -8.36
C ARG A 98 5.65 -19.30 -9.55
N ILE A 99 4.35 -19.37 -9.87
CA ILE A 99 3.78 -18.65 -11.01
C ILE A 99 3.81 -17.14 -10.77
N ALA A 100 3.30 -16.65 -9.64
CA ALA A 100 3.29 -15.23 -9.31
C ALA A 100 4.70 -14.64 -9.25
N ALA A 101 5.68 -15.37 -8.71
CA ALA A 101 7.08 -14.93 -8.70
C ALA A 101 7.70 -14.82 -10.10
N SER A 102 7.16 -15.54 -11.10
CA SER A 102 7.61 -15.49 -12.50
C SER A 102 6.92 -14.42 -13.35
N LEU A 103 6.01 -13.63 -12.77
CA LEU A 103 5.22 -12.63 -13.49
C LEU A 103 5.63 -11.22 -13.05
N PRO A 104 6.57 -10.55 -13.74
CA PRO A 104 7.04 -9.22 -13.36
C PRO A 104 5.93 -8.18 -13.23
N ALA A 105 4.86 -8.33 -14.02
CA ALA A 105 3.70 -7.43 -13.99
C ALA A 105 3.01 -7.38 -12.61
N LEU A 106 3.08 -8.44 -11.81
CA LEU A 106 2.51 -8.42 -10.47
C LEU A 106 3.33 -7.56 -9.49
N TRP A 107 4.62 -7.34 -9.78
CA TRP A 107 5.55 -6.74 -8.83
C TRP A 107 5.90 -5.29 -9.17
N HIS A 108 5.33 -4.73 -10.24
CA HIS A 108 5.69 -3.39 -10.70
C HIS A 108 5.09 -2.27 -9.84
N CYS A 109 4.07 -2.55 -9.03
CA CYS A 109 3.54 -1.60 -8.07
C CYS A 109 4.25 -1.76 -6.72
N VAL A 110 4.87 -0.69 -6.26
CA VAL A 110 5.65 -0.63 -5.02
C VAL A 110 4.89 0.22 -4.02
N HIS A 111 4.47 -0.41 -2.92
CA HIS A 111 3.85 0.29 -1.80
C HIS A 111 4.94 0.66 -0.78
N ALA A 112 5.14 1.96 -0.55
CA ALA A 112 6.21 2.52 0.27
C ALA A 112 6.00 2.35 1.78
N ASP A 113 4.82 1.92 2.21
CA ASP A 113 4.47 1.56 3.59
C ASP A 113 4.86 0.12 3.95
N LEU A 114 5.34 -0.67 2.99
CA LEU A 114 5.85 -2.02 3.23
C LEU A 114 7.27 -2.00 3.80
N HIS A 115 7.64 -3.08 4.48
CA HIS A 115 9.00 -3.28 4.98
C HIS A 115 10.03 -3.28 3.84
N GLU A 116 11.25 -2.75 4.06
CA GLU A 116 12.33 -2.61 3.05
C GLU A 116 12.55 -3.87 2.21
N ASN A 117 12.70 -5.03 2.87
CA ASN A 117 12.86 -6.33 2.20
C ASN A 117 11.74 -6.64 1.19
N ILE A 118 10.50 -6.23 1.48
CA ILE A 118 9.37 -6.41 0.58
C ILE A 118 9.44 -5.43 -0.58
N ILE A 119 9.81 -4.17 -0.33
CA ILE A 119 10.03 -3.18 -1.39
C ILE A 119 11.13 -3.66 -2.34
N ALA A 120 12.27 -4.10 -1.80
CA ALA A 120 13.39 -4.64 -2.57
C ALA A 120 12.96 -5.86 -3.40
N LEU A 121 12.11 -6.72 -2.84
CA LEU A 121 11.53 -7.85 -3.56
C LEU A 121 10.66 -7.42 -4.75
N HIS A 122 9.84 -6.38 -4.61
CA HIS A 122 9.02 -5.83 -5.71
C HIS A 122 9.90 -5.23 -6.81
N ILE A 123 10.90 -4.41 -6.44
CA ILE A 123 11.85 -3.81 -7.38
C ILE A 123 12.65 -4.88 -8.14
N SER A 124 13.09 -5.93 -7.44
CA SER A 124 13.84 -7.04 -8.05
C SER A 124 12.97 -7.86 -9.01
N ARG A 125 11.75 -8.24 -8.60
CA ARG A 125 10.87 -9.12 -9.39
C ARG A 125 10.16 -8.43 -10.54
N SER A 126 9.98 -7.11 -10.48
CA SER A 126 9.45 -6.33 -11.60
C SER A 126 10.44 -6.24 -12.78
N CYS A 127 11.69 -6.71 -12.61
CA CYS A 127 12.72 -6.75 -13.64
C CYS A 127 12.96 -5.36 -14.26
N ASN A 128 12.64 -5.17 -15.54
CA ASN A 128 12.82 -3.90 -16.26
C ASN A 128 11.51 -3.16 -16.50
N LEU A 129 10.40 -3.60 -15.88
CA LEU A 129 9.12 -2.92 -16.06
C LEU A 129 9.14 -1.53 -15.42
N PRO A 130 8.45 -0.54 -16.00
CA PRO A 130 8.22 0.73 -15.35
C PRO A 130 7.49 0.54 -14.02
N LEU A 131 7.98 1.18 -12.98
CA LEU A 131 7.45 1.06 -11.63
C LEU A 131 6.32 2.04 -11.39
N GLN A 132 5.38 1.63 -10.55
CA GLN A 132 4.36 2.50 -9.97
C GLN A 132 4.66 2.61 -8.48
N LEU A 133 4.71 3.83 -7.96
CA LEU A 133 4.92 4.06 -6.53
C LEU A 133 3.58 4.41 -5.89
N GLU A 134 3.20 3.70 -4.85
CA GLU A 134 2.14 4.12 -3.94
C GLU A 134 2.75 4.42 -2.58
N ALA A 135 2.47 5.58 -2.02
CA ALA A 135 2.95 5.94 -0.70
C ALA A 135 1.79 6.47 0.14
N ASN A 136 1.61 5.88 1.31
CA ASN A 136 0.72 6.38 2.33
C ASN A 136 1.53 7.14 3.38
N ALA A 137 1.28 8.45 3.49
CA ALA A 137 2.01 9.37 4.36
C ALA A 137 1.78 9.10 5.86
N ILE A 138 0.78 8.31 6.23
CA ILE A 138 0.43 8.04 7.64
C ILE A 138 1.58 7.41 8.43
N SER A 139 2.45 6.63 7.77
CA SER A 139 3.43 5.79 8.47
C SER A 139 4.74 6.48 8.81
N GLY A 140 5.01 7.70 8.33
CA GLY A 140 6.33 8.33 8.46
C GLY A 140 7.47 7.51 7.83
N SER A 141 7.14 6.49 7.02
CA SER A 141 8.05 5.43 6.58
C SER A 141 8.86 5.79 5.34
N VAL A 142 8.43 6.81 4.58
CA VAL A 142 9.05 7.14 3.28
C VAL A 142 10.52 7.53 3.44
N THR A 143 10.89 8.19 4.54
CA THR A 143 12.28 8.59 4.80
C THR A 143 13.18 7.40 5.15
N GLN A 144 12.63 6.32 5.70
CA GLN A 144 13.42 5.16 6.13
C GLN A 144 13.95 4.34 4.94
N PHE A 145 13.28 4.42 3.78
CA PHE A 145 13.62 3.63 2.60
C PHE A 145 13.92 4.51 1.37
N ALA A 146 14.21 5.79 1.60
CA ALA A 146 14.53 6.75 0.56
C ALA A 146 15.63 6.22 -0.36
N ASP A 147 16.71 5.65 0.19
CA ASP A 147 17.83 5.11 -0.59
C ASP A 147 17.41 4.01 -1.58
N LEU A 148 16.48 3.14 -1.19
CA LEU A 148 16.02 2.04 -2.03
C LEU A 148 15.10 2.54 -3.16
N LEU A 149 14.22 3.49 -2.83
CA LEU A 149 13.38 4.17 -3.82
C LEU A 149 14.24 4.98 -4.79
N LEU A 150 15.24 5.70 -4.29
CA LEU A 150 16.22 6.47 -5.07
C LEU A 150 16.99 5.59 -6.07
N LYS A 151 17.47 4.41 -5.66
CA LYS A 151 18.16 3.46 -6.55
C LYS A 151 17.31 3.00 -7.73
N SER A 152 15.99 3.02 -7.57
CA SER A 152 15.02 2.62 -8.59
C SER A 152 14.29 3.81 -9.23
N ALA A 153 14.70 5.05 -8.91
CA ALA A 153 14.02 6.29 -9.30
C ALA A 153 13.79 6.40 -10.81
N HIS A 154 14.81 6.04 -11.59
CA HIS A 154 14.81 6.07 -13.05
C HIS A 154 13.73 5.17 -13.70
N ARG A 155 13.10 4.26 -12.94
CA ARG A 155 12.05 3.35 -13.44
C ARG A 155 10.64 3.82 -13.13
N TYR A 156 10.43 4.78 -12.22
CA TYR A 156 9.07 5.18 -11.85
C TYR A 156 8.38 5.92 -12.98
N LYS A 157 7.22 5.41 -13.38
CA LYS A 157 6.35 5.98 -14.40
C LYS A 157 5.14 6.67 -13.82
N SER A 158 4.63 6.18 -12.70
CA SER A 158 3.54 6.82 -11.97
C SER A 158 3.79 6.82 -10.47
N ALA A 159 3.30 7.85 -9.79
CA ALA A 159 3.36 7.95 -8.34
C ALA A 159 2.02 8.41 -7.76
N LEU A 160 1.54 7.72 -6.73
CA LEU A 160 0.32 8.01 -6.02
C LEU A 160 0.63 8.22 -4.54
N PHE A 161 0.26 9.38 -4.02
CA PHE A 161 0.50 9.78 -2.65
C PHE A 161 -0.83 9.95 -1.94
N TRP A 162 -1.02 9.23 -0.85
CA TRP A 162 -2.17 9.36 0.04
C TRP A 162 -1.72 9.99 1.35
N SER A 163 -2.41 11.03 1.81
CA SER A 163 -2.23 11.56 3.15
C SER A 163 -3.57 11.73 3.85
N SER A 164 -3.67 11.16 5.04
CA SER A 164 -4.79 11.39 5.96
C SER A 164 -4.37 12.15 7.21
N THR A 165 -3.15 12.68 7.27
CA THR A 165 -2.69 13.45 8.43
C THR A 165 -2.11 14.76 7.95
N VAL A 166 -2.08 15.76 8.84
CA VAL A 166 -1.42 17.06 8.63
C VAL A 166 0.12 16.92 8.52
N LEU A 167 0.66 15.71 8.33
CA LEU A 167 2.07 15.53 8.01
C LEU A 167 2.38 16.36 6.77
N SER A 168 3.28 17.32 6.95
CA SER A 168 3.57 18.30 5.93
C SER A 168 4.02 17.58 4.68
N SER A 169 3.30 17.79 3.59
CA SER A 169 3.77 17.66 2.21
C SER A 169 5.23 18.03 1.96
N ALA A 170 5.84 18.89 2.81
CA ALA A 170 7.26 19.14 2.82
C ALA A 170 8.09 17.84 2.96
N HIS A 171 7.57 16.80 3.59
CA HIS A 171 8.22 15.48 3.67
C HIS A 171 8.14 14.72 2.33
N VAL A 172 7.02 14.78 1.62
CA VAL A 172 6.89 14.10 0.31
C VAL A 172 7.67 14.88 -0.75
N ALA A 173 7.47 16.20 -0.83
CA ALA A 173 8.22 17.07 -1.72
C ALA A 173 9.72 17.05 -1.40
N GLY A 174 10.09 17.01 -0.12
CA GLY A 174 11.48 16.88 0.33
C GLY A 174 12.08 15.50 0.05
N ALA A 175 11.30 14.42 0.17
CA ALA A 175 11.74 13.08 -0.19
C ALA A 175 11.99 12.92 -1.69
N LEU A 176 11.32 13.71 -2.53
CA LEU A 176 11.52 13.74 -3.97
C LEU A 176 12.50 14.84 -4.43
N ASP A 177 12.94 15.72 -3.52
CA ASP A 177 13.84 16.81 -3.87
C ASP A 177 15.20 16.24 -4.27
N GLY A 178 15.71 16.68 -5.42
CA GLY A 178 16.95 16.15 -6.01
C GLY A 178 16.85 14.79 -6.70
N ILE A 179 15.66 14.17 -6.80
CA ILE A 179 15.47 12.93 -7.54
C ILE A 179 15.14 13.22 -9.01
N GLU A 180 15.94 12.74 -9.94
CA GLU A 180 15.55 12.78 -11.36
C GLU A 180 14.59 11.63 -11.68
N LEU A 181 13.30 11.95 -11.76
CA LEU A 181 12.24 11.02 -12.12
C LEU A 181 11.95 11.12 -13.62
N GLN A 182 12.93 10.68 -14.44
CA GLN A 182 12.92 10.88 -15.89
C GLN A 182 11.75 10.19 -16.61
N LEU A 183 11.26 9.06 -16.09
CA LEU A 183 10.13 8.33 -16.70
C LEU A 183 8.77 8.71 -16.13
N LEU A 184 8.71 9.61 -15.15
CA LEU A 184 7.47 9.88 -14.45
C LEU A 184 6.52 10.69 -15.34
N GLU A 185 5.41 10.05 -15.69
CA GLU A 185 4.38 10.60 -16.58
C GLU A 185 3.12 10.99 -15.80
N PHE A 186 2.88 10.39 -14.64
CA PHE A 186 1.67 10.58 -13.84
C PHE A 186 1.99 10.77 -12.37
N ILE A 187 1.42 11.80 -11.75
CA ILE A 187 1.40 11.98 -10.31
C ILE A 187 -0.03 12.21 -9.85
N SER A 188 -0.42 11.54 -8.76
CA SER A 188 -1.64 11.86 -8.04
C SER A 188 -1.33 12.06 -6.56
N VAL A 189 -1.85 13.13 -5.98
CA VAL A 189 -1.71 13.47 -4.57
C VAL A 189 -3.10 13.63 -3.98
N ILE A 190 -3.39 12.84 -2.95
CA ILE A 190 -4.70 12.79 -2.28
C ILE A 190 -4.51 13.19 -0.83
N ASP A 191 -4.94 14.40 -0.48
CA ASP A 191 -5.03 14.91 0.89
C ASP A 191 -6.49 14.93 1.36
N ILE A 192 -6.77 14.12 2.38
CA ILE A 192 -8.10 13.91 2.93
C ILE A 192 -8.44 14.96 4.02
N GLU A 193 -7.44 15.48 4.74
CA GLU A 193 -7.65 16.33 5.93
C GLU A 193 -7.47 17.83 5.68
N ALA A 194 -7.12 18.22 4.45
CA ALA A 194 -7.30 19.57 3.93
C ALA A 194 -6.50 20.66 4.68
N SER A 195 -5.26 20.35 5.03
CA SER A 195 -4.37 21.23 5.82
C SER A 195 -2.99 21.46 5.17
N LEU A 196 -2.87 21.27 3.86
CA LEU A 196 -1.67 21.60 3.10
C LEU A 196 -1.55 23.11 2.86
N VAL A 197 -1.26 23.89 3.92
CA VAL A 197 -1.22 25.36 3.84
C VAL A 197 0.10 25.89 3.25
N ASP A 198 1.20 25.11 3.23
CA ASP A 198 2.53 25.62 2.82
C ASP A 198 3.35 24.71 1.88
N SER A 199 2.72 23.76 1.21
CA SER A 199 3.44 22.91 0.23
C SER A 199 3.64 23.62 -1.10
N THR A 200 4.84 24.13 -1.32
CA THR A 200 5.33 24.31 -2.69
C THR A 200 5.71 22.93 -3.23
N ILE A 201 4.85 22.35 -4.08
CA ILE A 201 5.22 21.11 -4.77
C ILE A 201 6.25 21.47 -5.85
N LYS A 202 7.53 21.16 -5.61
CA LYS A 202 8.63 21.44 -6.56
C LYS A 202 8.74 20.33 -7.62
N LEU A 203 7.78 20.25 -8.55
CA LEU A 203 7.80 19.20 -9.59
C LEU A 203 8.58 19.56 -10.87
N ALA A 204 8.70 20.85 -11.20
CA ALA A 204 9.21 21.28 -12.51
C ALA A 204 10.62 20.76 -12.86
N SER A 205 11.53 20.74 -11.89
CA SER A 205 12.92 20.27 -12.13
C SER A 205 13.07 18.75 -12.08
N VAL A 206 12.08 18.05 -11.52
CA VAL A 206 12.20 16.65 -11.08
C VAL A 206 11.66 15.68 -12.14
N SER A 207 10.70 16.13 -12.97
CA SER A 207 9.95 15.23 -13.86
C SER A 207 9.65 15.88 -15.22
N PRO A 208 10.61 15.92 -16.15
CA PRO A 208 10.43 16.58 -17.44
C PRO A 208 9.32 15.94 -18.29
N ASN A 209 9.00 14.66 -18.07
CA ASN A 209 8.00 13.92 -18.83
C ASN A 209 6.61 13.87 -18.16
N LEU A 210 6.37 14.67 -17.11
CA LEU A 210 5.09 14.68 -16.41
C LEU A 210 3.97 15.16 -17.34
N ARG A 211 2.99 14.28 -17.59
CA ARG A 211 1.86 14.51 -18.49
C ARG A 211 0.54 14.70 -17.75
N ALA A 212 0.41 14.10 -16.58
CA ALA A 212 -0.82 14.13 -15.81
C ALA A 212 -0.52 14.40 -14.33
N LEU A 213 -1.22 15.36 -13.77
CA LEU A 213 -1.18 15.69 -12.35
C LEU A 213 -2.60 15.74 -11.81
N VAL A 214 -2.84 14.97 -10.75
CA VAL A 214 -4.12 14.93 -10.06
C VAL A 214 -3.92 15.34 -8.60
N LEU A 215 -4.68 16.32 -8.14
CA LEU A 215 -4.56 16.90 -6.82
C LEU A 215 -5.94 16.89 -6.14
N TYR A 216 -6.10 16.11 -5.07
CA TYR A 216 -7.29 16.11 -4.24
C TYR A 216 -6.97 16.72 -2.88
N GLY A 217 -7.71 17.74 -2.45
CA GLY A 217 -7.46 18.45 -1.20
C GLY A 217 -7.39 19.97 -1.36
N LYS A 218 -6.66 20.64 -0.46
CA LYS A 218 -6.38 22.09 -0.56
C LYS A 218 -4.95 22.28 -1.01
N PHE A 219 -4.75 23.04 -2.08
CA PHE A 219 -3.41 23.35 -2.59
C PHE A 219 -3.28 24.85 -2.79
N ASP A 220 -2.13 25.40 -2.40
CA ASP A 220 -1.78 26.76 -2.79
C ASP A 220 -1.27 26.75 -4.24
N MET A 221 -1.97 27.49 -5.08
CA MET A 221 -1.68 27.58 -6.51
C MET A 221 -0.78 28.77 -6.86
N GLN A 222 -0.48 29.65 -5.88
CA GLN A 222 0.32 30.85 -6.14
C GLN A 222 1.75 30.53 -6.62
N ASN A 223 2.28 29.37 -6.21
CA ASN A 223 3.62 28.92 -6.54
C ASN A 223 3.62 27.65 -7.39
N PHE A 224 2.57 27.45 -8.19
CA PHE A 224 2.48 26.26 -9.01
C PHE A 224 3.58 26.27 -10.08
N PRO A 225 4.43 25.22 -10.15
CA PRO A 225 5.54 25.19 -11.08
C PRO A 225 5.05 25.18 -12.54
N SER A 226 5.83 25.76 -13.45
CA SER A 226 5.59 25.58 -14.89
C SER A 226 5.91 24.15 -15.28
N LEU A 227 4.93 23.45 -15.85
CA LEU A 227 5.04 22.05 -16.26
C LEU A 227 4.79 21.97 -17.77
N PRO A 228 5.81 22.14 -18.62
CA PRO A 228 5.63 22.37 -20.06
C PRO A 228 4.99 21.20 -20.81
N ASN A 229 5.08 19.99 -20.27
CA ASN A 229 4.54 18.76 -20.88
C ASN A 229 3.22 18.29 -20.24
N LEU A 230 2.66 19.05 -19.31
CA LEU A 230 1.43 18.69 -18.60
C LEU A 230 0.23 18.80 -19.55
N LYS A 231 -0.42 17.67 -19.81
CA LYS A 231 -1.61 17.55 -20.66
C LYS A 231 -2.90 17.50 -19.85
N THR A 232 -2.83 16.90 -18.67
CA THR A 232 -3.98 16.69 -17.81
C THR A 232 -3.69 17.26 -16.44
N LEU A 233 -4.51 18.21 -16.01
CA LEU A 233 -4.50 18.73 -14.65
C LEU A 233 -5.89 18.58 -14.07
N CYS A 234 -6.02 17.77 -13.03
CA CYS A 234 -7.27 17.59 -12.32
C CYS A 234 -7.09 18.03 -10.87
N ILE A 235 -7.91 18.98 -10.45
CA ILE A 235 -7.89 19.50 -9.08
C ILE A 235 -9.27 19.32 -8.50
N VAL A 236 -9.35 18.58 -7.39
CA VAL A 236 -10.59 18.32 -6.69
C VAL A 236 -10.48 18.95 -5.30
N SER A 237 -11.05 20.15 -5.18
CA SER A 237 -11.10 20.91 -3.94
C SER A 237 -12.40 20.61 -3.17
N ARG A 238 -12.28 20.21 -1.90
CA ARG A 238 -13.43 20.03 -1.00
C ARG A 238 -14.17 21.34 -0.67
N ARG A 239 -13.56 22.52 -0.88
CA ARG A 239 -14.16 23.83 -0.57
C ARG A 239 -14.55 24.64 -1.81
N GLY A 240 -14.58 24.01 -2.98
CA GLY A 240 -14.69 24.70 -4.27
C GLY A 240 -13.37 25.37 -4.66
N ILE A 241 -13.21 25.62 -5.96
CA ILE A 241 -12.06 26.35 -6.51
C ILE A 241 -12.53 27.79 -6.77
N THR A 242 -11.76 28.79 -6.35
CA THR A 242 -12.10 30.20 -6.62
C THR A 242 -11.78 30.56 -8.08
N ASN A 243 -12.52 31.52 -8.67
CA ASN A 243 -12.26 31.99 -10.04
C ASN A 243 -10.82 32.51 -10.25
N LYS A 244 -10.21 33.10 -9.21
CA LYS A 244 -8.81 33.54 -9.25
C LYS A 244 -7.84 32.36 -9.43
N GLN A 245 -8.10 31.25 -8.76
CA GLN A 245 -7.30 30.02 -8.90
C GLN A 245 -7.49 29.39 -10.28
N LEU A 246 -8.71 29.38 -10.83
CA LEU A 246 -8.98 28.91 -12.19
C LEU A 246 -8.25 29.73 -13.26
N ALA A 247 -8.21 31.06 -13.13
CA ALA A 247 -7.49 31.92 -14.07
C ALA A 247 -5.97 31.65 -14.06
N GLN A 248 -5.38 31.47 -12.87
CA GLN A 248 -3.96 31.12 -12.72
C GLN A 248 -3.63 29.77 -13.36
N LEU A 249 -4.53 28.79 -13.21
CA LEU A 249 -4.39 27.47 -13.82
C LEU A 249 -4.37 27.52 -15.35
N SER A 250 -5.28 28.29 -15.94
CA SER A 250 -5.33 28.47 -17.40
C SER A 250 -4.07 29.14 -17.97
N ALA A 251 -3.36 29.92 -17.16
CA ALA A 251 -2.11 30.55 -17.57
C ALA A 251 -0.87 29.64 -17.42
N ALA A 252 -0.97 28.62 -16.56
CA ALA A 252 0.12 27.67 -16.29
C ALA A 252 0.08 26.42 -17.20
N THR A 253 -1.03 26.19 -17.89
CA THR A 253 -1.17 25.15 -18.91
C THR A 253 -1.10 25.80 -20.29
N PRO A 254 -0.19 25.36 -21.18
CA PRO A 254 -0.06 25.92 -22.53
C PRO A 254 -1.26 25.60 -23.44
#